data_AF-X0YV17-F1
#
_entry.id   AF-X0YV17-F1
#
_cell.length_a   1.000
_cell.length_b   1.000
_cell.length_c   1.000
_cell.angle_alpha   90.00
_cell.angle_beta   90.00
_cell.angle_gamma   90.00
#
_symmetry.space_group_name_H-M   'P 1'
#
loop_
_entity.id
_entity.type
_entity.pdbx_description
1 polymer ?
#
loop_
_entity_poly.entity_id
_entity_poly.type
_entity_poly.pdbx_seq_one_letter_code
_entity_poly.pdbx_strand_id
1 'polypeptide(L)' 'MVFPLAAGELNGIDSLLSIVQMPAGVPVACMGIGSSGAKNAALLAAQILGVKYAEIRNAYLEYKAKLAEG' A
#
# COMPACT_ATOMS: atom_id res chain seq x y z
N MET A 1 -5.73 -1.11 -3.82
CA MET A 1 -4.27 -0.88 -3.99
C MET A 1 -3.59 -2.19 -4.20
N VAL A 2 -2.43 -2.18 -4.85
CA VAL A 2 -1.71 -3.40 -5.26
C VAL A 2 -0.33 -3.44 -4.60
N PHE A 3 0.13 -4.63 -4.24
CA PHE A 3 1.49 -4.87 -3.80
C PHE A 3 2.05 -6.09 -4.54
N PRO A 4 3.33 -6.06 -4.97
CA PRO A 4 3.97 -7.22 -5.58
C PRO A 4 4.30 -8.28 -4.53
N LEU A 5 4.10 -9.55 -4.87
CA LEU A 5 4.54 -10.65 -4.03
C LEU A 5 6.06 -10.81 -4.14
N ALA A 6 6.72 -11.07 -3.00
CA ALA A 6 8.12 -11.47 -2.98
C ALA A 6 8.21 -12.96 -3.38
N ALA A 7 8.24 -13.23 -4.69
CA ALA A 7 8.26 -14.59 -5.23
C ALA A 7 9.22 -14.68 -6.43
N GLY A 8 9.57 -15.92 -6.79
CA GLY A 8 10.41 -16.23 -7.95
C GLY A 8 11.90 -15.91 -7.77
N GLU A 9 12.67 -16.15 -8.83
CA GLU A 9 14.14 -15.99 -8.84
C GLU A 9 14.59 -14.54 -8.71
N LEU A 10 13.71 -13.59 -9.05
CA LEU A 10 13.99 -12.15 -9.01
C LEU A 10 13.43 -11.46 -7.77
N ASN A 11 13.07 -12.21 -6.72
CA ASN A 11 12.57 -11.67 -5.45
C ASN A 11 11.44 -10.64 -5.61
N GLY A 12 10.55 -10.84 -6.59
CA GLY A 12 9.41 -9.95 -6.85
C GLY A 12 9.71 -8.69 -7.68
N ILE A 13 10.92 -8.52 -8.22
CA ILE A 13 11.24 -7.40 -9.14
C ILE A 13 10.42 -7.51 -10.44
N ASP A 14 10.25 -8.71 -10.96
CA ASP A 14 9.37 -9.04 -12.08
C ASP A 14 7.92 -8.66 -11.80
N SER A 15 7.43 -9.00 -10.62
CA SER A 15 6.09 -8.65 -10.14
C SER A 15 5.95 -7.13 -9.98
N LEU A 16 6.98 -6.45 -9.46
CA LEU A 16 6.96 -4.99 -9.32
C LEU A 16 6.89 -4.31 -10.68
N LEU A 17 7.75 -4.69 -11.64
CA LEU A 17 7.80 -4.07 -12.95
C LEU A 17 6.55 -4.34 -13.79
N SER A 18 5.96 -5.53 -13.69
CA SER A 18 4.69 -5.83 -14.38
C SER A 18 3.49 -5.06 -13.83
N ILE A 19 3.56 -4.58 -12.58
CA ILE A 19 2.49 -3.79 -11.95
C ILE A 19 2.72 -2.29 -12.12
N VAL A 20 3.91 -1.78 -11.83
CA VAL A 20 4.16 -0.33 -11.72
C VAL A 20 4.24 0.37 -13.08
N GLN A 21 4.59 -0.35 -14.14
CA GLN A 21 4.82 0.18 -15.49
C GLN A 21 3.51 0.34 -16.28
N MET A 22 2.51 1.01 -15.70
CA MET A 22 1.26 1.30 -16.39
C MET A 22 1.45 2.44 -17.41
N PRO A 23 0.80 2.36 -18.59
CA PRO A 23 0.83 3.45 -19.56
C PRO A 23 0.15 4.71 -19.03
N ALA A 24 0.49 5.85 -19.62
CA ALA A 24 -0.14 7.13 -19.29
C ALA A 24 -1.68 7.05 -19.46
N GLY A 25 -2.41 7.58 -18.47
CA GLY A 25 -3.87 7.58 -18.44
C GLY A 25 -4.51 6.49 -17.55
N VAL A 26 -3.74 5.48 -17.11
CA VAL A 26 -4.24 4.41 -16.23
C VAL A 26 -3.35 4.28 -14.99
N PRO A 27 -3.53 5.12 -13.95
CA PRO A 27 -2.66 5.11 -12.79
C PRO A 27 -2.89 3.89 -11.91
N VAL A 28 -1.82 3.41 -11.29
CA VAL A 28 -1.86 2.35 -10.27
C VAL A 28 -1.15 2.80 -8.99
N ALA A 29 -1.79 2.56 -7.85
CA ALA A 29 -1.17 2.72 -6.55
C ALA A 29 -0.45 1.42 -6.16
N CYS A 30 0.84 1.32 -6.52
CA CYS A 30 1.71 0.19 -6.24
C CYS A 30 2.58 0.44 -5.00
N MET A 31 2.53 -0.48 -4.03
CA MET A 31 3.34 -0.42 -2.81
C MET A 31 4.64 -1.23 -2.96
N GLY A 32 5.47 -1.23 -1.89
CA GLY A 32 6.69 -2.05 -1.85
C GLY A 32 6.42 -3.55 -2.00
N ILE A 33 7.48 -4.33 -2.24
CA ILE A 33 7.38 -5.78 -2.43
C ILE A 33 7.12 -6.48 -1.07
N GLY A 34 6.28 -7.52 -1.06
CA GLY A 34 6.09 -8.41 0.07
C GLY A 34 5.18 -7.87 1.19
N SER A 35 5.42 -8.35 2.42
CA SER A 35 4.55 -8.09 3.59
C SER A 35 4.47 -6.61 3.98
N SER A 36 5.57 -5.87 3.88
CA SER A 36 5.59 -4.42 4.06
C SER A 36 4.70 -3.70 3.05
N GLY A 37 4.70 -4.20 1.80
CA GLY A 37 3.81 -3.75 0.73
C GLY A 37 2.34 -3.94 1.05
N ALA A 38 1.98 -5.15 1.48
CA ALA A 38 0.62 -5.49 1.88
C ALA A 38 0.11 -4.60 3.01
N LYS A 39 0.94 -4.36 4.03
CA LYS A 39 0.62 -3.46 5.15
C LYS A 39 0.39 -2.03 4.67
N ASN A 40 1.27 -1.50 3.82
CA ASN A 40 1.12 -0.16 3.28
C ASN A 40 -0.09 -0.03 2.35
N ALA A 41 -0.43 -1.08 1.60
CA ALA A 41 -1.63 -1.11 0.76
C ALA A 41 -2.90 -1.02 1.62
N ALA A 42 -2.95 -1.72 2.75
CA ALA A 42 -4.04 -1.63 3.70
C ALA A 42 -4.13 -0.23 4.35
N LEU A 43 -2.99 0.36 4.73
CA LEU A 43 -2.95 1.71 5.32
C LEU A 43 -3.38 2.78 4.32
N LEU A 44 -2.95 2.69 3.07
CA LEU A 44 -3.40 3.62 2.03
C LEU A 44 -4.89 3.44 1.76
N ALA A 45 -5.42 2.21 1.83
CA ALA A 45 -6.86 1.96 1.68
C ALA A 45 -7.65 2.60 2.82
N ALA A 46 -7.14 2.50 4.06
CA ALA A 46 -7.69 3.19 5.21
C ALA A 46 -7.68 4.72 5.03
N GLN A 47 -6.63 5.30 4.46
CA GLN A 47 -6.59 6.74 4.16
C GLN A 47 -7.65 7.16 3.14
N ILE A 48 -7.83 6.40 2.05
CA ILE A 48 -8.86 6.70 1.04
C ILE A 48 -10.25 6.57 1.65
N LEU A 49 -10.54 5.47 2.35
CA LEU A 49 -11.83 5.26 3.01
C LEU A 49 -12.07 6.32 4.10
N GLY A 50 -11.03 6.72 4.82
CA GLY A 50 -11.06 7.75 5.83
C GLY A 50 -11.53 9.11 5.31
N VAL A 51 -11.54 9.37 4.00
CA VAL A 51 -12.16 10.58 3.42
C VAL A 51 -13.67 10.63 3.74
N LYS A 52 -14.35 9.48 3.71
CA LYS A 52 -15.80 9.36 3.91
C LYS A 52 -16.18 8.81 5.29
N TYR A 53 -15.38 7.91 5.84
CA TYR A 53 -15.67 7.17 7.07
C TYR A 53 -14.81 7.70 8.23
N ALA A 54 -15.42 8.47 9.13
CA ALA A 54 -14.72 9.15 10.23
C ALA A 54 -14.10 8.16 11.22
N GLU A 55 -14.75 7.03 11.45
CA GLU A 55 -14.28 5.94 12.29
C GLU A 55 -12.96 5.34 11.78
N ILE A 56 -12.85 5.12 10.45
CA ILE A 56 -11.63 4.62 9.82
C ILE A 56 -10.52 5.68 9.89
N ARG A 57 -10.86 6.95 9.67
CA ARG A 57 -9.90 8.07 9.79
C ARG A 57 -9.31 8.12 11.20
N ASN A 58 -10.15 8.06 12.23
CA ASN A 58 -9.71 8.14 13.61
C ASN A 58 -8.81 6.95 13.98
N ALA A 59 -9.19 5.73 13.60
CA ALA A 59 -8.35 4.54 13.80
C ALA A 59 -7.00 4.66 13.09
N TYR A 60 -6.98 5.19 11.85
CA TYR A 60 -5.75 5.43 11.10
C TYR A 60 -4.85 6.48 11.79
N LEU A 61 -5.42 7.57 12.32
CA LEU A 61 -4.67 8.61 13.04
C LEU A 61 -4.08 8.07 14.34
N GLU A 62 -4.85 7.30 15.11
CA GLU A 62 -4.36 6.63 16.32
C GLU A 62 -3.20 5.67 16.00
N TYR A 63 -3.36 4.88 14.94
CA TYR A 63 -2.29 4.01 14.46
C TYR A 63 -1.01 4.78 14.13
N LYS A 64 -1.13 5.94 13.48
CA LYS A 64 0.01 6.81 13.15
C LYS A 64 0.66 7.46 14.37
N ALA A 65 -0.12 7.84 15.38
CA ALA A 65 0.39 8.41 16.63
C ALA A 65 1.24 7.37 17.38
N LYS A 66 0.73 6.15 17.55
CA LYS A 66 1.47 5.03 18.16
C LYS A 66 2.79 4.72 17.47
N LEU A 67 2.85 4.94 16.15
CA LEU A 67 4.05 4.69 15.36
C LEU A 67 5.11 5.79 15.49
N ALA A 68 4.73 6.98 15.97
CA ALA A 68 5.64 8.09 16.23
C ALA A 68 6.21 8.08 17.65
N GLU A 69 5.60 7.30 18.55
CA GLU A 69 6.00 7.14 19.95
C GLU A 69 7.08 6.06 20.16
N GLY A 70 7.37 5.24 19.14
CA GLY A 70 8.42 4.22 19.13
C GLY A 70 9.51 4.52 18.12
#